data_AF-A0A0N0VJZ9-F1
#
_entry.id   AF-A0A0N0VJZ9-F1
#
_cell.length_a   1.000
_cell.length_b   1.000
_cell.length_c   1.000
_cell.angle_alpha   90.00
_cell.angle_beta   90.00
_cell.angle_gamma   90.00
#
_symmetry.space_group_name_H-M   'P 1'
#
loop_
_entity.id
_entity.type
_entity.pdbx_description
1 polymer ?
#
loop_
_entity_poly.entity_id
_entity_poly.type
_entity_poly.pdbx_seq_one_letter_code
_entity_poly.pdbx_strand_id
1 'polypeptide(L)'
;MPRHFSLSCLAVVLTTSLAGCATSTATGSANIDYSQQLYESTRFEKPGIAPAVQVGSFKADIDGCEVQAQKHYEESLASSKKLAQLYGQSIKPEVLLEMKRKQVVSCMTGAGQDGKGWTVVK
;
A
#
# COMPACT_ATOMS: atom_id res chain seq x y z
N MET A 1 -14.03 31.61 64.97
CA MET A 1 -14.37 32.38 63.74
C MET A 1 -13.13 33.18 63.32
N PRO A 2 -12.85 33.46 62.03
CA PRO A 2 -12.67 32.54 60.90
C PRO A 2 -11.41 32.86 60.01
N ARG A 3 -11.15 31.99 59.00
CA ARG A 3 -10.42 32.17 57.70
C ARG A 3 -8.88 32.03 57.63
N HIS A 4 -8.37 30.95 57.02
CA HIS A 4 -7.83 30.79 55.63
C HIS A 4 -6.41 31.39 55.46
N PHE A 5 -5.37 30.71 54.98
CA PHE A 5 -5.24 30.14 53.64
C PHE A 5 -4.14 29.06 53.58
N SER A 6 -4.49 27.95 52.93
CA SER A 6 -3.58 26.92 52.41
C SER A 6 -3.01 27.41 51.08
N LEU A 7 -1.73 27.13 50.79
CA LEU A 7 -1.21 27.07 49.43
C LEU A 7 0.03 26.16 49.41
N SER A 8 -0.26 24.90 49.12
CA SER A 8 0.68 23.82 48.83
C SER A 8 1.57 24.17 47.62
N CYS A 9 2.87 23.96 47.77
CA CYS A 9 3.82 23.91 46.66
C CYS A 9 3.43 22.79 45.68
N LEU A 10 2.89 23.18 44.53
CA LEU A 10 2.59 22.30 43.41
C LEU A 10 3.91 21.99 42.67
N ALA A 11 4.41 20.77 42.85
CA ALA A 11 5.50 20.23 42.05
C ALA A 11 5.00 20.03 40.61
N VAL A 12 5.60 20.78 39.68
CA VAL A 12 5.39 20.64 38.24
C VAL A 12 6.05 19.33 37.80
N VAL A 13 5.23 18.31 37.53
CA VAL A 13 5.68 17.09 36.85
C VAL A 13 5.71 17.40 35.35
N LEU A 14 6.92 17.61 34.81
CA LEU A 14 7.14 17.63 33.36
C LEU A 14 6.92 16.22 32.82
N THR A 15 5.72 15.94 32.30
CA THR A 15 5.47 14.80 31.44
C THR A 15 5.97 15.14 30.04
N THR A 16 7.22 14.79 29.73
CA THR A 16 7.70 14.71 28.35
C THR A 16 6.96 13.57 27.66
N SER A 17 5.82 13.89 27.08
CA SER A 17 5.19 13.05 26.07
C SER A 17 6.11 13.08 24.86
N LEU A 18 6.96 12.05 24.71
CA LEU A 18 7.52 11.73 23.40
C LEU A 18 6.32 11.47 22.49
N ALA A 19 5.94 12.49 21.74
CA ALA A 19 5.14 12.32 20.54
C ALA A 19 5.95 11.37 19.65
N GLY A 20 5.64 10.09 19.73
CA GLY A 20 6.02 9.15 18.71
C GLY A 20 5.45 9.71 17.41
N CYS A 21 6.33 10.23 16.55
CA CYS A 21 6.01 10.38 15.14
C CYS A 21 5.69 8.97 14.65
N ALA A 22 4.42 8.57 14.76
CA ALA A 22 3.85 7.58 13.89
C ALA A 22 3.92 8.21 12.51
N THR A 23 5.06 8.05 11.84
CA THR A 23 5.13 8.19 10.40
C THR A 23 4.05 7.26 9.91
N SER A 24 2.92 7.83 9.49
CA SER A 24 1.92 7.09 8.74
C SER A 24 2.70 6.55 7.56
N THR A 25 3.07 5.28 7.62
CA THR A 25 3.48 4.56 6.43
C THR A 25 2.23 4.63 5.58
N ALA A 26 2.20 5.61 4.67
CA ALA A 26 1.19 5.68 3.66
C ALA A 26 1.34 4.37 2.89
N THR A 27 0.54 3.38 3.26
CA THR A 27 0.15 2.31 2.36
C THR A 27 -0.56 3.05 1.24
N GLY A 28 0.21 3.56 0.28
CA GLY A 28 -0.31 4.32 -0.83
C GLY A 28 -1.20 3.36 -1.59
N SER A 29 -2.52 3.50 -1.39
CA SER A 29 -3.49 2.80 -2.21
C SER A 29 -3.18 3.17 -3.65
N ALA A 30 -3.04 2.17 -4.52
CA ALA A 30 -2.82 2.42 -5.93
C ALA A 30 -3.96 3.30 -6.47
N ASN A 31 -3.63 4.22 -7.38
CA ASN A 31 -4.64 5.00 -8.07
C ASN A 31 -5.21 4.14 -9.20
N ILE A 32 -6.50 3.79 -9.14
CA ILE A 32 -7.15 2.94 -10.15
C ILE A 32 -8.36 3.68 -10.71
N ASP A 33 -8.33 3.97 -12.00
CA ASP A 33 -9.47 4.46 -12.76
C ASP A 33 -10.07 3.30 -13.57
N TYR A 34 -11.14 2.72 -13.03
CA TYR A 34 -11.85 1.62 -13.67
C TYR A 34 -12.50 2.00 -15.00
N SER A 35 -12.95 3.25 -15.13
CA SER A 35 -13.65 3.71 -16.33
C SER A 35 -12.70 3.79 -17.53
N GLN A 36 -11.46 4.19 -17.26
CA GLN A 36 -10.41 4.30 -18.27
C GLN A 36 -9.49 3.07 -18.36
N GLN A 37 -9.75 2.05 -17.53
CA GLN A 37 -8.93 0.84 -17.42
C GLN A 37 -7.47 1.18 -17.09
N LEU A 38 -7.28 2.11 -16.16
CA LEU A 38 -6.00 2.70 -15.84
C LEU A 38 -5.60 2.38 -14.40
N TYR A 39 -4.37 1.87 -14.25
CA TYR A 39 -3.73 1.60 -12.97
C TYR A 39 -2.49 2.49 -12.88
N GLU A 40 -2.53 3.43 -11.95
CA GLU A 40 -1.60 4.54 -11.75
C GLU A 40 -1.38 5.41 -12.99
N SER A 41 -0.54 4.97 -13.91
CA SER A 41 -0.23 5.62 -15.18
C SER A 41 -0.23 4.64 -16.36
N THR A 42 -0.66 3.40 -16.10
CA THR A 42 -0.66 2.30 -17.07
C THR A 42 -2.09 2.04 -17.50
N ARG A 43 -2.39 2.25 -18.78
CA ARG A 43 -3.67 1.90 -19.37
C ARG A 43 -3.65 0.48 -19.91
N PHE A 44 -4.73 -0.25 -19.71
CA PHE A 44 -4.89 -1.63 -20.16
C PHE A 44 -6.02 -1.75 -21.17
N GLU A 45 -5.88 -2.70 -22.08
CA GLU A 45 -6.96 -3.16 -22.97
C GLU A 45 -6.93 -4.68 -23.05
N LYS A 46 -8.09 -5.30 -23.27
CA LYS A 46 -8.20 -6.75 -23.44
C LYS A 46 -8.59 -7.10 -24.87
N PRO A 47 -7.70 -7.70 -25.66
CA PRO A 47 -8.00 -8.04 -27.05
C PRO A 47 -9.14 -9.07 -27.10
N GLY A 48 -10.02 -8.93 -28.09
CA GLY A 48 -11.11 -9.87 -28.34
C GLY A 48 -12.36 -9.69 -27.47
N ILE A 49 -12.43 -8.64 -26.64
CA ILE A 49 -13.62 -8.33 -25.81
C ILE A 49 -14.17 -6.95 -26.18
N ALA A 50 -15.50 -6.83 -26.28
CA ALA A 50 -16.17 -5.56 -26.57
C ALA A 50 -15.88 -4.51 -25.47
N PRO A 51 -15.63 -3.22 -25.81
CA PRO A 51 -15.28 -2.19 -24.82
C PRO A 51 -16.23 -2.06 -23.63
N ALA A 52 -17.55 -2.24 -23.88
CA ALA A 52 -18.57 -2.16 -22.84
C ALA A 52 -18.44 -3.26 -21.77
N VAL A 53 -17.86 -4.42 -22.12
CA VAL A 53 -17.64 -5.54 -21.20
C VAL A 53 -16.28 -5.40 -20.50
N GLN A 54 -15.32 -4.70 -21.11
CA GLN A 54 -13.97 -4.54 -20.57
C GLN A 54 -13.96 -3.85 -19.21
N VAL A 55 -14.80 -2.85 -18.95
CA VAL A 55 -14.80 -2.15 -17.65
C VAL A 55 -15.08 -3.10 -16.48
N GLY A 56 -16.08 -3.97 -16.63
CA GLY A 56 -16.43 -4.95 -15.60
C GLY A 56 -15.33 -6.00 -15.40
N SER A 57 -14.79 -6.53 -16.50
CA SER A 57 -13.66 -7.48 -16.44
C SER A 57 -12.40 -6.84 -15.86
N PHE A 58 -12.11 -5.59 -16.21
CA PHE A 58 -10.95 -4.85 -15.72
C PHE A 58 -11.00 -4.74 -14.21
N LYS A 59 -12.15 -4.31 -13.66
CA LYS A 59 -12.32 -4.19 -12.22
C LYS A 59 -12.07 -5.52 -11.50
N ALA A 60 -12.70 -6.59 -11.93
CA ALA A 60 -12.52 -7.89 -11.29
C ALA A 60 -11.07 -8.39 -11.37
N ASP A 61 -10.43 -8.22 -12.53
CA ASP A 61 -9.07 -8.68 -12.78
C ASP A 61 -8.04 -7.85 -11.98
N ILE A 62 -8.12 -6.51 -12.03
CA ILE A 62 -7.18 -5.61 -11.35
C ILE A 62 -7.29 -5.71 -9.84
N ASP A 63 -8.51 -5.84 -9.29
CA ASP A 63 -8.73 -6.00 -7.85
C ASP A 63 -8.12 -7.33 -7.37
N GLY A 64 -8.29 -8.41 -8.13
CA GLY A 64 -7.68 -9.69 -7.82
C GLY A 64 -6.14 -9.64 -7.84
N CYS A 65 -5.55 -8.98 -8.85
CA CYS A 65 -4.11 -8.80 -8.94
C CYS A 65 -3.57 -7.92 -7.80
N GLU A 66 -4.29 -6.87 -7.40
CA GLU A 66 -3.94 -6.01 -6.26
C GLU A 66 -3.93 -6.78 -4.95
N VAL A 67 -4.93 -7.62 -4.69
CA VAL A 67 -4.97 -8.45 -3.48
C VAL A 67 -3.76 -9.38 -3.42
N GLN A 68 -3.41 -10.03 -4.53
CA GLN A 68 -2.24 -10.90 -4.60
C GLN A 68 -0.94 -10.12 -4.35
N ALA A 69 -0.76 -8.99 -5.03
CA ALA A 69 0.43 -8.16 -4.88
C ALA A 69 0.55 -7.56 -3.47
N GLN A 70 -0.58 -7.17 -2.86
CA GLN A 70 -0.63 -6.67 -1.49
C GLN A 70 -0.17 -7.73 -0.49
N LYS A 71 -0.60 -8.99 -0.65
CA LYS A 71 -0.12 -10.10 0.19
C LYS A 71 1.40 -10.27 0.08
N HIS A 72 1.94 -10.27 -1.14
CA HIS A 72 3.39 -10.37 -1.35
C HIS A 72 4.16 -9.17 -0.80
N TYR A 73 3.59 -7.97 -0.87
CA TYR A 73 4.15 -6.76 -0.27
C TYR A 73 4.26 -6.88 1.25
N GLU A 74 3.22 -7.37 1.92
CA GLU A 74 3.21 -7.60 3.37
C GLU A 74 4.23 -8.67 3.79
N GLU A 75 4.31 -9.77 3.06
CA GLU A 75 5.34 -10.82 3.25
C GLU A 75 6.76 -10.26 3.08
N SER A 76 6.95 -9.39 2.08
CA SER A 76 8.23 -8.75 1.80
C SER A 76 8.62 -7.73 2.86
N LEU A 77 7.66 -6.98 3.42
CA LEU A 77 7.89 -6.07 4.55
C LEU A 77 8.33 -6.85 5.79
N ALA A 78 7.64 -7.94 6.11
CA ALA A 78 8.00 -8.81 7.24
C ALA A 78 9.41 -9.39 7.06
N SER A 79 9.74 -9.84 5.86
CA SER A 79 11.06 -10.37 5.51
C SER A 79 12.15 -9.29 5.58
N SER A 80 11.88 -8.09 5.07
CA SER A 80 12.79 -6.93 5.16
C SER A 80 13.10 -6.56 6.61
N LYS A 81 12.09 -6.57 7.49
CA LYS A 81 12.28 -6.33 8.93
C LYS A 81 13.17 -7.39 9.58
N LYS A 82 12.99 -8.67 9.20
CA LYS A 82 13.83 -9.77 9.70
C LYS A 82 15.29 -9.64 9.22
N LEU A 83 15.51 -9.28 7.95
CA LEU A 83 16.85 -9.02 7.42
C LEU A 83 17.54 -7.86 8.15
N ALA A 84 16.80 -6.81 8.50
CA ALA A 84 17.32 -5.69 9.27
C ALA A 84 17.78 -6.11 10.66
N GLN A 85 17.03 -6.99 11.32
CA GLN A 85 17.37 -7.51 12.66
C GLN A 85 18.61 -8.41 12.64
N LEU A 86 18.76 -9.25 11.61
CA LEU A 86 19.85 -10.22 11.53
C LEU A 86 21.14 -9.62 10.97
N TYR A 87 21.03 -8.72 10.01
CA TYR A 87 22.16 -8.26 9.19
C TYR A 87 22.30 -6.73 9.12
N GLY A 88 21.44 -5.98 9.81
CA GLY A 88 21.45 -4.50 9.78
C GLY A 88 20.99 -3.90 8.44
N GLN A 89 20.47 -4.72 7.52
CA GLN A 89 20.07 -4.31 6.19
C GLN A 89 18.57 -4.53 5.99
N SER A 90 17.81 -3.45 5.83
CA SER A 90 16.42 -3.51 5.36
C SER A 90 16.34 -3.16 3.88
N ILE A 91 15.36 -3.74 3.19
CA ILE A 91 14.90 -3.22 1.91
C ILE A 91 14.02 -2.00 2.21
N LYS A 92 14.31 -0.90 1.53
CA LYS A 92 13.54 0.35 1.63
C LYS A 92 12.07 0.11 1.24
N PRO A 93 11.09 0.64 2.01
CA PRO A 93 9.66 0.46 1.72
C PRO A 93 9.25 0.92 0.31
N GLU A 94 9.89 1.95 -0.23
CA GLU A 94 9.60 2.50 -1.57
C GLU A 94 9.91 1.48 -2.67
N VAL A 95 10.97 0.69 -2.50
CA VAL A 95 11.34 -0.39 -3.43
C VAL A 95 10.28 -1.50 -3.38
N LEU A 96 9.79 -1.83 -2.18
CA LEU A 96 8.75 -2.85 -2.02
C LEU A 96 7.42 -2.39 -2.63
N LEU A 97 7.08 -1.11 -2.53
CA LEU A 97 5.91 -0.53 -3.21
C LEU A 97 6.06 -0.57 -4.73
N GLU A 98 7.25 -0.25 -5.27
CA GLU A 98 7.51 -0.38 -6.71
C GLU A 98 7.38 -1.83 -7.18
N MET A 99 7.88 -2.78 -6.39
CA MET A 99 7.74 -4.22 -6.67
C MET A 99 6.28 -4.66 -6.65
N LYS A 100 5.48 -4.17 -5.70
CA LYS A 100 4.03 -4.41 -5.66
C LYS A 100 3.37 -3.94 -6.96
N ARG A 101 3.65 -2.71 -7.40
CA ARG A 101 3.09 -2.17 -8.66
C ARG A 101 3.45 -3.04 -9.87
N LYS A 102 4.72 -3.45 -9.97
CA LYS A 102 5.19 -4.35 -11.04
C LYS A 102 4.50 -5.70 -11.01
N GLN A 103 4.23 -6.25 -9.82
CA GLN A 103 3.48 -7.51 -9.69
C GLN A 103 2.05 -7.38 -10.21
N VAL A 104 1.36 -6.26 -9.95
CA VAL A 104 0.02 -6.01 -10.50
C VAL A 104 0.05 -5.96 -12.02
N VAL A 105 0.98 -5.19 -12.60
CA VAL A 105 1.13 -5.13 -14.07
C VAL A 105 1.47 -6.51 -14.65
N SER A 106 2.34 -7.27 -13.99
CA SER A 106 2.70 -8.63 -14.41
C SER A 106 1.52 -9.60 -14.33
N CYS A 107 0.68 -9.51 -13.30
CA CYS A 107 -0.53 -10.32 -13.16
C CYS A 107 -1.54 -9.96 -14.25
N MET A 108 -1.75 -8.66 -14.49
CA MET A 108 -2.67 -8.18 -15.53
C MET A 108 -2.23 -8.64 -16.92
N THR A 109 -0.94 -8.51 -17.23
CA THR A 109 -0.38 -8.81 -18.56
C THR A 109 0.02 -10.26 -18.78
N GLY A 110 0.05 -11.07 -17.72
CA GLY A 110 0.43 -12.48 -17.79
C GLY A 110 -0.52 -13.29 -18.68
N ALA A 111 0.02 -14.37 -19.27
CA ALA A 111 -0.74 -15.40 -19.97
C ALA A 111 -0.80 -16.69 -19.14
N GLY A 112 -1.89 -17.45 -19.23
CA GLY A 112 -2.04 -18.76 -18.56
C GLY A 112 -2.94 -18.73 -17.32
N GLN A 113 -2.71 -19.65 -16.37
CA GLN A 113 -3.65 -19.92 -15.25
C GLN A 113 -3.80 -18.74 -14.26
N ASP A 114 -2.74 -17.95 -14.08
CA ASP A 114 -2.74 -16.84 -13.11
C ASP A 114 -2.72 -15.45 -13.76
N GLY A 115 -2.45 -15.39 -15.07
CA GLY A 115 -2.40 -14.16 -15.84
C GLY A 115 -3.77 -13.75 -16.38
N LYS A 116 -4.07 -12.44 -16.38
CA LYS A 116 -5.39 -11.93 -16.78
C LYS A 116 -5.51 -11.64 -18.29
N GLY A 117 -4.41 -11.70 -19.03
CA GLY A 117 -4.39 -11.55 -20.50
C GLY A 117 -4.68 -10.14 -21.01
N TRP A 118 -4.45 -9.12 -20.19
CA TRP A 118 -4.53 -7.72 -20.62
C TRP A 118 -3.25 -7.30 -21.34
N THR A 119 -3.33 -6.24 -22.14
CA THR A 119 -2.17 -5.62 -22.78
C THR A 119 -2.07 -4.18 -22.34
N VAL A 120 -0.83 -3.71 -22.11
CA VAL A 120 -0.57 -2.29 -21.82
C VAL A 120 -0.64 -1.50 -23.11
N VAL A 121 -1.40 -0.40 -23.09
CA VAL A 121 -1.53 0.54 -24.20
C VAL A 121 -0.81 1.83 -23.84
N LYS A 122 -0.01 2.34 -24.79
CA LYS A 122 0.73 3.60 -24.65
C LYS A 122 -0.11 4.79 -25.07
#